data_AF-A0A519M965-F1
#
_entry.id   AF-A0A519M965-F1
#
_cell.length_a   1.000
_cell.length_b   1.000
_cell.length_c   1.000
_cell.angle_alpha   90.00
_cell.angle_beta   90.00
_cell.angle_gamma   90.00
#
_symmetry.space_group_name_H-M   'P 1'
#
loop_
_entity.id
_entity.type
_entity.pdbx_description
1 polymer ?
#
loop_
_entity_poly.entity_id
_entity_poly.type
_entity_poly.pdbx_seq_one_letter_code
_entity_poly.pdbx_strand_id
1 'polypeptide(L)'
;MAALLPEFEYDIFISYRHNDNLFDGWVTEFVTRLQDELAATVKERLTIYFDKNLRDGLGDSQLVGPSLAHRLRSFILIPLISQTLLPD
;
A
#
# COMPACT_ATOMS: atom_id res chain seq x y z
N MET A 1 -6.01 12.80 4.26
CA MET A 1 -6.95 13.18 3.19
C MET A 1 -7.79 11.96 2.89
N ALA A 2 -9.06 12.14 2.55
CA ALA A 2 -9.92 11.03 2.09
C ALA A 2 -9.67 10.76 0.60
N ALA A 3 -10.03 9.56 0.13
CA ALA A 3 -10.05 9.23 -1.29
C ALA A 3 -10.98 10.15 -2.10
N LEU A 4 -10.80 10.18 -3.41
CA LEU A 4 -11.66 10.92 -4.34
C LEU A 4 -13.07 10.33 -4.42
N LEU A 5 -13.16 9.01 -4.33
CA LEU A 5 -14.42 8.28 -4.35
C LEU A 5 -14.88 8.03 -2.90
N PRO A 6 -16.07 8.49 -2.49
CA PRO A 6 -16.51 8.52 -1.10
C PRO A 6 -16.71 7.14 -0.47
N GLU A 7 -16.84 6.08 -1.27
CA GLU A 7 -16.96 4.69 -0.82
C GLU A 7 -15.60 4.03 -0.49
N PHE A 8 -14.50 4.70 -0.84
CA PHE A 8 -13.13 4.25 -0.61
C PHE A 8 -12.42 5.11 0.45
N GLU A 9 -11.51 4.49 1.20
CA GLU A 9 -10.72 5.19 2.23
C GLU A 9 -9.45 5.79 1.62
N TYR A 10 -8.86 5.08 0.66
CA TYR A 10 -7.69 5.50 -0.10
C TYR A 10 -7.92 5.27 -1.59
N ASP A 11 -7.30 6.06 -2.46
CA ASP A 11 -7.42 5.88 -3.91
C ASP A 11 -6.63 4.65 -4.38
N ILE A 12 -5.43 4.48 -3.82
CA ILE A 12 -4.47 3.44 -4.18
C ILE A 12 -4.07 2.64 -2.94
N PHE A 13 -4.14 1.33 -3.02
CA PHE A 13 -3.52 0.41 -2.08
C PHE A 13 -2.32 -0.29 -2.72
N ILE A 14 -1.15 -0.21 -2.08
CA ILE A 14 0.07 -0.88 -2.50
C ILE A 14 0.31 -2.10 -1.61
N SER A 15 0.21 -3.28 -2.20
CA SER A 15 0.48 -4.55 -1.53
C SER A 15 1.91 -5.00 -1.80
N TYR A 16 2.65 -5.35 -0.76
CA TYR A 16 4.06 -5.72 -0.85
C TYR A 16 4.45 -6.69 0.28
N ARG A 17 5.61 -7.34 0.19
CA ARG A 17 6.14 -8.15 1.31
C ARG A 17 6.88 -7.25 2.28
N HIS A 18 6.58 -7.31 3.59
CA HIS A 18 7.29 -6.51 4.58
C HIS A 18 8.82 -6.64 4.53
N ASN A 19 9.32 -7.83 4.17
CA ASN A 19 10.76 -8.06 3.98
C ASN A 19 11.41 -7.11 2.97
N ASP A 20 10.66 -6.68 1.96
CA ASP A 20 11.12 -5.73 0.97
C ASP A 20 11.33 -4.33 1.56
N ASN A 21 10.72 -3.99 2.70
CA ASN A 21 10.86 -2.67 3.32
C ASN A 21 11.70 -2.70 4.61
N LEU A 22 12.37 -3.83 4.93
CA LEU A 22 13.10 -4.01 6.19
C LEU A 22 14.46 -3.32 6.25
N PHE A 23 15.23 -3.35 5.16
CA PHE A 23 16.64 -2.96 5.19
C PHE A 23 16.86 -1.50 4.80
N ASP A 24 16.76 -1.22 3.50
CA ASP A 24 16.94 0.11 2.92
C ASP A 24 15.62 0.90 2.86
N GLY A 25 14.48 0.22 3.07
CA GLY A 25 13.17 0.82 2.98
C GLY A 25 12.78 1.18 1.55
N TRP A 26 13.24 0.43 0.54
CA TRP A 26 13.01 0.79 -0.87
C TRP A 26 11.54 0.93 -1.22
N VAL A 27 10.64 0.18 -0.58
CA VAL A 27 9.19 0.32 -0.78
C VAL A 27 8.73 1.70 -0.33
N THR A 28 9.22 2.18 0.82
CA THR A 28 8.91 3.53 1.31
C THR A 28 9.40 4.60 0.34
N GLU A 29 10.60 4.44 -0.21
CA GLU A 29 11.14 5.33 -1.24
C GLU A 29 10.30 5.30 -2.52
N PHE A 30 9.95 4.11 -3.00
CA PHE A 30 9.09 3.91 -4.15
C PHE A 30 7.76 4.63 -3.99
N VAL A 31 7.08 4.46 -2.85
CA VAL A 31 5.80 5.13 -2.60
C VAL A 31 5.96 6.64 -2.55
N THR A 32 7.06 7.13 -1.98
CA THR A 32 7.34 8.58 -1.93
C THR A 32 7.50 9.14 -3.34
N ARG A 33 8.32 8.51 -4.18
CA ARG A 33 8.51 8.94 -5.57
C ARG A 33 7.23 8.84 -6.39
N LEU A 34 6.46 7.76 -6.22
CA LEU A 34 5.16 7.61 -6.88
C LEU A 34 4.20 8.73 -6.48
N GLN A 35 4.16 9.11 -5.20
CA GLN A 35 3.33 10.20 -4.71
C GLN A 35 3.73 11.54 -5.35
N ASP A 36 5.03 11.81 -5.50
CA ASP A 36 5.55 13.02 -6.15
C ASP A 36 5.20 13.08 -7.64
N GLU A 37 5.41 11.98 -8.37
CA GLU A 37 5.07 11.88 -9.79
C GLU A 37 3.57 12.04 -10.03
N LEU A 38 2.72 11.41 -9.21
CA LEU A 38 1.27 11.58 -9.29
C LEU A 38 0.85 13.02 -8.98
N ALA A 39 1.48 13.68 -8.02
CA ALA A 39 1.20 15.08 -7.71
C ALA A 39 1.61 16.05 -8.84
N ALA A 40 2.60 15.67 -9.66
CA ALA A 40 3.04 16.44 -10.81
C ALA A 40 2.20 16.18 -12.08
N THR A 41 1.62 14.99 -12.22
CA THR A 41 0.93 14.55 -13.45
C THR A 41 -0.59 14.55 -13.36
N VAL A 42 -1.16 14.40 -12.17
CA VAL A 42 -2.62 14.35 -11.94
C VAL A 42 -3.07 15.63 -11.26
N LYS A 43 -4.19 16.20 -11.74
CA LYS A 43 -4.74 17.45 -11.20
C LYS A 43 -5.21 17.27 -9.76
N GLU A 44 -5.82 16.14 -9.47
CA GLU A 44 -6.26 15.75 -8.14
C GLU A 44 -5.15 15.02 -7.37
N ARG A 45 -4.99 15.35 -6.09
CA ARG A 45 -4.05 14.62 -5.22
C ARG A 45 -4.64 13.28 -4.79
N LEU A 46 -4.07 12.21 -5.32
CA LEU A 46 -4.42 10.84 -4.93
C LEU A 46 -3.81 10.46 -3.58
N THR A 47 -4.56 9.67 -2.82
CA THR A 47 -4.17 9.10 -1.53
C THR A 47 -3.67 7.67 -1.70
N ILE A 48 -2.52 7.38 -1.11
CA ILE A 48 -1.88 6.05 -1.17
C ILE A 48 -1.82 5.43 0.23
N TYR A 49 -2.29 4.19 0.34
CA TYR A 49 -2.07 3.34 1.51
C TYR A 49 -1.05 2.24 1.18
N PHE A 50 -0.09 2.07 2.09
CA PHE A 50 0.76 0.89 2.20
C PHE A 50 1.11 0.70 3.67
N ASP A 51 1.24 -0.54 4.10
CA ASP A 51 1.50 -0.83 5.51
C ASP A 51 2.98 -0.56 5.85
N LYS A 52 3.26 0.46 6.66
CA LYS A 52 4.62 0.82 7.11
C LYS A 52 5.05 0.08 8.38
N ASN A 53 4.13 -0.60 9.08
CA ASN A 53 4.38 -1.14 10.41
C ASN A 53 4.60 -2.66 10.37
N LEU A 54 5.75 -3.13 10.87
CA LEU A 54 5.98 -4.56 11.09
C LEU A 54 4.98 -5.20 12.08
N ARG A 55 4.38 -4.40 12.97
CA ARG A 55 3.46 -4.87 14.02
C ARG A 55 2.04 -5.12 13.53
N ASP A 56 1.63 -4.45 12.45
CA ASP A 56 0.37 -4.75 11.73
C ASP A 56 0.61 -5.74 10.59
N GLY A 57 1.89 -6.04 10.32
CA GLY A 57 2.27 -7.04 9.36
C GLY A 57 1.59 -8.35 9.68
N LEU A 58 1.02 -8.93 8.64
CA LEU A 58 0.18 -10.13 8.53
C LEU A 58 0.80 -11.38 9.18
N GLY A 59 1.12 -11.30 10.47
CA GLY A 59 1.48 -12.40 11.34
C GLY A 59 0.20 -13.13 11.71
N ASP A 60 0.11 -14.36 11.22
CA ASP A 60 -0.86 -15.37 11.64
C ASP A 60 -2.34 -15.03 11.40
N SER A 61 -2.75 -15.18 10.13
CA SER A 61 -3.88 -15.99 9.63
C SER A 61 -5.23 -16.10 10.37
N GLN A 62 -5.55 -15.34 11.42
CA GLN A 62 -6.85 -15.42 12.10
C GLN A 62 -7.50 -14.07 12.44
N LEU A 63 -6.80 -12.94 12.26
CA LEU A 63 -7.34 -11.58 12.51
C LEU A 63 -7.37 -10.68 11.25
N VAL A 64 -7.21 -11.26 10.06
CA VAL A 64 -7.15 -10.51 8.79
C VAL A 64 -8.53 -9.97 8.34
N GLY A 65 -9.62 -10.41 8.96
CA GLY A 65 -10.99 -10.10 8.50
C GLY A 65 -11.36 -8.61 8.59
N PRO A 66 -11.33 -7.95 9.75
CA PRO A 66 -11.95 -6.62 9.90
C PRO A 66 -11.03 -5.45 9.54
N SER A 67 -9.77 -5.48 9.97
CA SER A 67 -8.82 -4.38 9.75
C SER A 67 -8.29 -4.33 8.32
N LEU A 68 -8.29 -5.44 7.59
CA LEU A 68 -7.95 -5.42 6.17
C LEU A 68 -9.18 -5.07 5.31
N ALA A 69 -10.39 -5.48 5.69
CA ALA A 69 -11.59 -5.24 4.89
C ALA A 69 -11.93 -3.75 4.67
N HIS A 70 -11.65 -2.87 5.65
CA HIS A 70 -11.80 -1.42 5.42
C HIS A 70 -10.64 -0.82 4.60
N ARG A 71 -9.40 -1.28 4.81
CA ARG A 71 -8.19 -0.80 4.10
C ARG A 71 -8.10 -1.30 2.66
N LEU A 72 -8.73 -2.43 2.35
CA LEU A 72 -8.95 -2.95 0.99
C LEU A 72 -10.01 -2.15 0.23
N ARG A 73 -10.67 -1.16 0.86
CA ARG A 73 -11.47 -0.18 0.14
C ARG A 73 -10.54 0.86 -0.48
N SER A 74 -9.77 0.41 -1.45
CA SER A 74 -9.14 1.26 -2.44
C SER A 74 -9.62 0.94 -3.84
N PHE A 75 -9.69 1.96 -4.70
CA PHE A 75 -10.12 1.79 -6.08
C PHE A 75 -9.06 1.09 -6.93
N ILE A 76 -7.78 1.34 -6.65
CA ILE A 76 -6.63 0.78 -7.38
C ILE A 76 -5.80 -0.08 -6.43
N LEU A 77 -5.49 -1.31 -6.86
CA LEU A 77 -4.53 -2.20 -6.20
C LEU A 77 -3.23 -2.26 -7.03
N ILE A 78 -2.08 -2.01 -6.40
CA ILE A 78 -0.76 -2.16 -7.00
C ILE A 78 0.02 -3.22 -6.21
N PRO A 79 0.18 -4.44 -6.73
CA PRO A 79 1.07 -5.43 -6.12
C PRO A 79 2.53 -5.14 -6.50
N LEU A 80 3.40 -4.98 -5.51
CA LEU A 80 4.86 -4.95 -5.71
C LEU A 80 5.39 -6.38 -5.70
N ILE A 81 5.80 -6.84 -6.87
CA ILE A 81 6.38 -8.18 -7.06
C ILE A 81 7.89 -8.10 -6.86
N SER A 82 8.39 -8.86 -5.89
CA SER A 82 9.80 -9.01 -5.58
C SER A 82 10.18 -10.50 -5.56
N GLN A 83 11.48 -10.80 -5.50
CA GLN A 83 11.96 -12.18 -5.29
C GLN A 83 11.48 -12.78 -3.97
N THR A 84 11.07 -11.95 -2.99
CA THR A 84 10.50 -12.44 -1.73
C THR A 84 8.99 -12.71 -1.83
N LEU A 85 8.34 -12.28 -2.92
CA LEU A 85 6.90 -12.50 -3.14
C LEU A 85 6.59 -13.86 -3.75
N LEU A 86 7.42 -14.34 -4.68
CA LEU A 86 7.22 -15.61 -5.41
C LEU A 86 8.16 -16.69 -4.86
N PRO A 87 7.67 -17.90 -4.51
CA PRO A 87 8.55 -19.03 -4.24
C PRO A 87 9.24 -19.49 -5.54
N ASP A 88 10.45 -20.04 -5.41
CA ASP A 88 11.17 -20.73 -6.51
C ASP A 88 10.30 -21.80 -7.20
#